data_AF-A0A977PVJ8-F1
#
_entry.id   AF-A0A977PVJ8-F1
#
_cell.length_a   1.000
_cell.length_b   1.000
_cell.length_c   1.000
_cell.angle_alpha   90.00
_cell.angle_beta   90.00
_cell.angle_gamma   90.00
#
_symmetry.space_group_name_H-M   'P 1'
#
loop_
_entity.id
_entity.type
_entity.pdbx_description
1 polymer ?
#
loop_
_entity_poly.entity_id
_entity_poly.type
_entity_poly.pdbx_seq_one_letter_code
_entity_poly.pdbx_strand_id
1 'polypeptide(L)'
;MNLEALQALVEQKLVTVQKHPDTEFYIYNYSPLVQYQRLWNEITLMTRGLILDADGNIIARPFKKFFNLEEHSPTEIPQEPFDVFDKADGSLGILYWLQEQPCIATRGSFTSDQAFHATQLLRDRYSHLFSKLERNVTYLFEIIYPDNRIVVDYGEMDDLLLLAVIDNQTGLDLPLPTELGFPVITHYDGIHDLDQLKALEQDNKEGFVIRFKNGFRLKVKFSEYVRLHRIITQTSSTVVWEHLAAGKSLEELLERVPDEFYEWVKQTKLELEGKFNAILDEAQAAFKIFPTRKECAEYFLTQKYPHVMFRLLDHKDPAEVIWKMVKPAYSKPFKIET
;
A
#
# COMPACT_ATOMS: atom_id res chain seq x y z
N MET A 1 13.24 -20.08 -5.49
CA MET A 1 12.73 -19.38 -4.29
C MET A 1 12.91 -20.28 -3.09
N ASN A 2 13.35 -19.76 -1.95
CA ASN A 2 13.50 -20.55 -0.72
C ASN A 2 12.14 -20.61 0.02
N LEU A 3 11.48 -21.77 0.00
CA LEU A 3 10.16 -21.97 0.60
C LEU A 3 10.19 -21.92 2.14
N GLU A 4 11.27 -22.38 2.76
CA GLU A 4 11.43 -22.32 4.22
C GLU A 4 11.51 -20.87 4.70
N ALA A 5 12.27 -20.03 3.99
CA ALA A 5 12.36 -18.61 4.28
C ALA A 5 11.03 -17.89 4.05
N LEU A 6 10.27 -18.26 3.01
CA LEU A 6 8.91 -17.73 2.78
C LEU A 6 7.99 -18.09 3.95
N GLN A 7 7.98 -19.36 4.38
CA GLN A 7 7.15 -19.83 5.48
C GLN A 7 7.49 -19.12 6.80
N ALA A 8 8.78 -18.90 7.09
CA ALA A 8 9.20 -18.14 8.26
C ALA A 8 8.67 -16.70 8.24
N LEU A 9 8.61 -16.04 7.08
CA LEU A 9 8.04 -14.69 6.95
C LEU A 9 6.51 -14.68 7.12
N VAL A 10 5.82 -15.77 6.75
CA VAL A 10 4.39 -15.95 7.03
C VAL A 10 4.14 -16.09 8.53
N GLU A 11 4.94 -16.92 9.22
CA GLU A 11 4.84 -17.09 10.68
C GLU A 11 5.12 -15.80 11.45
N GLN A 12 6.04 -14.97 10.93
CA GLN A 12 6.34 -13.63 11.46
C GLN A 12 5.30 -12.57 11.09
N LYS A 13 4.25 -12.91 10.32
CA LYS A 13 3.23 -11.99 9.80
C LYS A 13 3.79 -10.86 8.93
N LEU A 14 4.96 -11.09 8.33
CA LEU A 14 5.56 -10.20 7.33
C LEU A 14 5.03 -10.51 5.93
N VAL A 15 4.53 -11.73 5.72
CA VAL A 15 3.81 -12.14 4.51
C VAL A 15 2.43 -12.67 4.91
N THR A 16 1.39 -12.21 4.23
CA THR A 16 0.03 -12.73 4.32
C THR A 16 -0.24 -13.72 3.19
N VAL A 17 -1.09 -14.71 3.48
CA VAL A 17 -1.44 -15.76 2.53
C VAL A 17 -2.96 -15.84 2.42
N GLN A 18 -3.48 -15.86 1.20
CA GLN A 18 -4.89 -16.11 0.93
C GLN A 18 -5.02 -17.36 0.06
N LYS A 19 -5.76 -18.36 0.55
CA LYS A 19 -6.06 -19.59 -0.19
C LYS A 19 -7.22 -19.34 -1.16
N HIS A 20 -7.12 -19.90 -2.36
CA HIS A 20 -8.22 -19.94 -3.31
C HIS A 20 -9.37 -20.79 -2.76
N PRO A 21 -10.65 -20.41 -2.94
CA PRO A 21 -11.79 -21.16 -2.40
C PRO A 21 -11.93 -22.62 -2.90
N ASP A 22 -11.45 -22.93 -4.11
CA ASP A 22 -11.81 -24.15 -4.86
C ASP A 22 -10.58 -24.97 -5.30
N THR A 23 -9.37 -24.51 -5.01
CA THR A 23 -8.11 -25.17 -5.41
C THR A 23 -7.03 -24.91 -4.36
N GLU A 24 -5.97 -25.71 -4.39
CA GLU A 24 -4.79 -25.54 -3.55
C GLU A 24 -3.83 -24.48 -4.11
N PHE A 25 -4.38 -23.33 -4.51
CA PHE A 25 -3.60 -22.15 -4.90
C PHE A 25 -3.61 -21.11 -3.79
N TYR A 26 -2.51 -20.38 -3.67
CA TYR A 26 -2.25 -19.46 -2.56
C TYR A 26 -1.65 -18.17 -3.10
N ILE A 27 -2.27 -17.03 -2.79
CA ILE A 27 -1.72 -15.69 -3.04
C ILE A 27 -0.88 -15.27 -1.85
N TYR A 28 0.37 -14.86 -2.11
CA TYR A 28 1.31 -14.34 -1.12
C TYR A 28 1.52 -12.83 -1.31
N ASN A 29 1.35 -12.07 -0.21
CA ASN A 29 1.55 -10.62 -0.16
C ASN A 29 2.40 -10.21 1.02
N TYR A 30 3.27 -9.20 0.86
CA TYR A 30 3.89 -8.54 2.00
C TYR A 30 2.80 -7.85 2.82
N SER A 31 2.96 -7.86 4.15
CA SER A 31 2.01 -7.18 5.03
C SER A 31 2.22 -5.66 5.02
N PRO A 32 1.22 -4.87 5.41
CA PRO A 32 1.37 -3.42 5.58
C PRO A 32 2.54 -3.04 6.51
N LEU A 33 2.83 -3.91 7.49
CA LEU A 33 3.96 -3.75 8.41
C LEU A 33 5.31 -3.72 7.68
N VAL A 34 5.52 -4.62 6.71
CA VAL A 34 6.75 -4.63 5.90
C VAL A 34 6.96 -3.29 5.22
N GLN A 35 5.91 -2.75 4.62
CA GLN A 35 5.98 -1.49 3.92
C GLN A 35 6.22 -0.31 4.86
N TYR A 36 5.50 -0.29 5.99
CA TYR A 36 5.66 0.73 7.01
C TYR A 36 7.06 0.72 7.63
N GLN A 37 7.59 -0.45 8.01
CA GLN A 37 8.90 -0.59 8.64
C GLN A 37 10.07 -0.70 7.64
N ARG A 38 9.78 -0.71 6.32
CA ARG A 38 10.76 -0.91 5.24
C ARG A 38 11.56 -2.22 5.36
N LEU A 39 10.88 -3.32 5.73
CA LEU A 39 11.47 -4.65 5.90
C LEU A 39 11.63 -5.40 4.55
N TRP A 40 12.31 -4.75 3.61
CA TRP A 40 12.46 -5.27 2.24
C TRP A 40 13.61 -6.27 2.13
N ASN A 41 13.29 -7.45 1.62
CA ASN A 41 14.24 -8.47 1.19
C ASN A 41 13.73 -9.09 -0.13
N GLU A 42 14.48 -10.04 -0.70
CA GLU A 42 14.11 -10.65 -1.97
C GLU A 42 12.69 -11.23 -1.95
N ILE A 43 12.30 -11.92 -0.88
CA ILE A 43 10.99 -12.55 -0.75
C ILE A 43 9.90 -11.51 -0.56
N THR A 44 10.07 -10.55 0.36
CA THR A 44 9.03 -9.54 0.62
C THR A 44 8.81 -8.60 -0.56
N LEU A 45 9.85 -8.37 -1.39
CA LEU A 45 9.70 -7.68 -2.67
C LEU A 45 8.90 -8.51 -3.69
N MET A 46 9.06 -9.84 -3.71
CA MET A 46 8.37 -10.73 -4.65
C MET A 46 6.92 -11.06 -4.24
N THR A 47 6.62 -11.10 -2.94
CA THR A 47 5.27 -11.38 -2.44
C THR A 47 4.38 -10.14 -2.62
N ARG A 48 3.97 -9.85 -3.85
CA ARG A 48 3.03 -8.77 -4.19
C ARG A 48 1.95 -9.32 -5.13
N GLY A 49 1.29 -10.39 -4.68
CA GLY A 49 0.33 -11.17 -5.46
C GLY A 49 0.93 -12.41 -6.10
N LEU A 50 2.07 -12.90 -5.59
CA LEU A 50 2.69 -14.14 -6.07
C LEU A 50 1.71 -15.30 -5.83
N ILE A 51 1.42 -16.08 -6.86
CA ILE A 51 0.50 -17.21 -6.77
C ILE A 51 1.28 -18.51 -6.88
N LEU A 52 1.19 -19.33 -5.84
CA LEU A 52 1.80 -20.66 -5.79
C LEU A 52 0.74 -21.74 -5.65
N ASP A 53 1.05 -22.96 -6.08
CA ASP A 53 0.30 -24.15 -5.69
C ASP A 53 0.77 -24.70 -4.34
N ALA A 54 0.17 -25.81 -3.90
CA ALA A 54 0.47 -26.48 -2.64
C ALA A 54 1.92 -26.96 -2.53
N ASP A 55 2.57 -27.25 -3.67
CA ASP A 55 3.94 -27.76 -3.76
C ASP A 55 4.96 -26.61 -3.87
N GLY A 56 4.49 -25.36 -3.90
CA GLY A 56 5.32 -24.17 -4.01
C GLY A 56 5.76 -23.86 -5.46
N ASN A 57 5.14 -24.49 -6.46
CA ASN A 57 5.36 -24.13 -7.86
C ASN A 57 4.67 -22.80 -8.17
N ILE A 58 5.27 -22.04 -9.08
CA ILE A 58 4.76 -20.73 -9.46
C ILE A 58 3.65 -20.90 -10.49
N ILE A 59 2.45 -20.51 -10.10
CA ILE A 59 1.27 -20.42 -10.96
C ILE A 59 1.22 -19.07 -11.65
N ALA A 60 1.52 -17.99 -10.92
CA ALA A 60 1.66 -16.65 -11.49
C ALA A 60 2.67 -15.81 -10.70
N ARG A 61 3.53 -15.08 -11.41
CA ARG A 61 4.58 -14.22 -10.88
C ARG A 61 4.35 -12.77 -11.33
N PRO A 62 3.72 -11.91 -10.50
CA PRO A 62 3.52 -10.51 -10.85
C PRO A 62 4.78 -9.67 -10.61
N PHE A 63 4.65 -8.35 -10.80
CA PHE A 63 5.72 -7.40 -10.48
C PHE A 63 6.22 -7.56 -9.05
N LYS A 64 7.55 -7.50 -8.89
CA LYS A 64 8.16 -7.18 -7.61
C LYS A 64 7.67 -5.81 -7.13
N LYS A 65 7.67 -5.56 -5.83
CA LYS A 65 7.44 -4.23 -5.29
C LYS A 65 8.49 -3.27 -5.86
N PHE A 66 8.01 -2.20 -6.49
CA PHE A 66 8.80 -1.05 -6.88
C PHE A 66 8.27 0.21 -6.19
N PHE A 67 9.11 1.23 -6.09
CA PHE A 67 8.91 2.37 -5.20
C PHE A 67 8.80 3.68 -5.97
N ASN A 68 8.34 4.74 -5.29
CA ASN A 68 8.38 6.07 -5.86
C ASN A 68 9.82 6.55 -6.03
N LEU A 69 10.07 7.44 -6.99
CA LEU A 69 11.39 8.02 -7.24
C LEU A 69 12.03 8.59 -5.95
N GLU A 70 11.22 9.25 -5.12
CA GLU A 70 11.64 9.90 -3.87
C GLU A 70 12.01 8.91 -2.76
N GLU A 71 11.66 7.63 -2.91
CA GLU A 71 12.01 6.57 -1.96
C GLU A 71 13.39 5.97 -2.22
N HIS A 72 14.04 6.35 -3.32
CA HIS A 72 15.36 5.88 -3.71
C HIS A 72 16.44 6.93 -3.45
N SER A 73 17.60 6.47 -3.00
CA SER A 73 18.83 7.23 -3.08
C SER A 73 19.31 7.30 -4.55
N PRO A 74 19.98 8.40 -4.97
CA PRO A 74 20.50 8.51 -6.34
C PRO A 74 21.44 7.36 -6.74
N THR A 75 22.10 6.74 -5.76
CA THR A 75 23.01 5.60 -5.96
C THR A 75 22.30 4.27 -6.25
N GLU A 76 21.01 4.15 -5.91
CA GLU A 76 20.21 2.96 -6.21
C GLU A 76 19.59 2.99 -7.61
N ILE A 77 19.48 4.18 -8.20
CA ILE A 77 18.86 4.36 -9.51
C ILE A 77 19.88 4.03 -10.61
N PRO A 78 19.59 3.05 -11.48
CA PRO A 78 20.50 2.69 -12.57
C PRO A 78 20.79 3.86 -13.50
N GLN A 79 22.06 4.02 -13.89
CA GLN A 79 22.48 5.00 -14.90
C GLN A 79 22.45 4.36 -16.30
N GLU A 80 21.29 3.83 -16.68
CA GLU A 80 21.07 3.16 -17.97
C GLU A 80 19.77 3.63 -18.63
N PRO A 81 19.58 3.38 -19.94
CA PRO A 81 18.34 3.74 -20.61
C PRO A 81 17.12 3.07 -19.98
N PHE A 82 16.00 3.77 -20.02
CA PHE A 82 14.73 3.32 -19.49
C PHE A 82 13.60 3.62 -20.47
N ASP A 83 12.52 2.86 -20.30
CA ASP A 83 11.24 3.05 -20.95
C ASP A 83 10.29 3.77 -19.98
N VAL A 84 9.38 4.59 -20.52
CA VAL A 84 8.37 5.33 -19.75
C VAL A 84 6.99 4.88 -20.17
N PHE A 85 6.19 4.47 -19.21
CA PHE A 85 4.80 4.03 -19.41
C PHE A 85 3.86 4.91 -18.62
N ASP A 86 2.66 5.13 -19.15
CA ASP A 86 1.56 5.72 -18.40
C ASP A 86 1.30 4.88 -17.14
N LYS A 87 1.13 5.54 -16.00
CA LYS A 87 0.68 4.86 -14.80
C LYS A 87 -0.84 4.92 -14.77
N ALA A 88 -1.47 3.85 -15.25
CA ALA A 88 -2.91 3.69 -15.12
C ALA A 88 -3.31 3.52 -13.63
N ASP A 89 -4.48 4.04 -13.28
CA ASP A 89 -5.03 4.13 -11.94
C ASP A 89 -6.29 3.25 -11.81
N GLY A 90 -6.07 1.96 -11.63
CA GLY A 90 -7.11 0.98 -11.42
C GLY A 90 -6.62 -0.11 -10.45
N SER A 91 -6.92 -1.36 -10.76
CA SER A 91 -6.48 -2.49 -9.94
C SER A 91 -5.60 -3.45 -10.73
N LEU A 92 -4.46 -3.83 -10.16
CA LEU A 92 -3.59 -4.85 -10.77
C LEU A 92 -4.36 -6.17 -10.91
N GLY A 93 -4.54 -6.60 -12.16
CA GLY A 93 -4.99 -7.93 -12.56
C GLY A 93 -3.81 -8.85 -12.85
N ILE A 94 -3.86 -10.04 -12.27
CA ILE A 94 -2.85 -11.09 -12.39
C ILE A 94 -3.51 -12.29 -13.05
N LEU A 95 -3.16 -12.55 -14.31
CA LEU A 95 -3.70 -13.71 -15.02
C LEU A 95 -3.08 -14.99 -14.46
N TYR A 96 -3.92 -15.95 -14.11
CA TYR A 96 -3.53 -17.29 -13.72
C TYR A 96 -4.42 -18.32 -14.40
N TRP A 97 -3.94 -19.55 -14.50
CA TRP A 97 -4.68 -20.64 -15.13
C TRP A 97 -5.30 -21.55 -14.08
N LEU A 98 -6.62 -21.68 -14.12
CA LEU A 98 -7.34 -22.73 -13.40
C LEU A 98 -7.68 -23.82 -14.41
N GLN A 99 -6.89 -24.90 -14.40
CA GLN A 99 -6.93 -25.93 -15.43
C GLN A 99 -6.73 -25.31 -16.83
N GLU A 100 -7.74 -25.37 -17.71
CA GLU A 100 -7.71 -24.86 -19.08
C GLU A 100 -8.34 -23.46 -19.21
N GLN A 101 -8.77 -22.85 -18.10
CA GLN A 101 -9.48 -21.57 -18.11
C GLN A 101 -8.62 -20.47 -17.48
N PRO A 102 -8.32 -19.38 -18.20
CA PRO A 102 -7.66 -18.24 -17.60
C PRO A 102 -8.63 -17.47 -16.72
N CYS A 103 -8.12 -17.03 -15.57
CA CYS A 103 -8.80 -16.22 -14.57
C CYS A 103 -7.91 -15.04 -14.19
N ILE A 104 -8.50 -14.00 -13.60
CA ILE A 104 -7.76 -12.83 -13.11
C ILE A 104 -7.95 -12.73 -11.60
N ALA A 105 -6.84 -12.75 -10.86
CA ALA A 105 -6.79 -12.37 -9.46
C ALA A 105 -6.39 -10.89 -9.35
N THR A 106 -6.80 -10.21 -8.29
CA THR A 106 -6.13 -8.97 -7.90
C THR A 106 -4.86 -9.26 -7.12
N ARG A 107 -4.08 -8.22 -6.80
CA ARG A 107 -2.89 -8.33 -5.92
C ARG A 107 -3.15 -9.20 -4.68
N GLY A 108 -4.32 -9.04 -4.04
CA GLY A 108 -4.62 -9.65 -2.75
C GLY A 108 -5.75 -10.67 -2.73
N SER A 109 -6.47 -10.86 -3.84
CA SER A 109 -7.68 -11.67 -3.83
C SER A 109 -7.96 -12.41 -5.12
N PHE A 110 -8.37 -13.67 -5.02
CA PHE A 110 -9.00 -14.41 -6.12
C PHE A 110 -10.47 -14.01 -6.35
N THR A 111 -11.11 -13.43 -5.34
CA THR A 111 -12.57 -13.26 -5.26
C THR A 111 -13.00 -11.86 -4.86
N SER A 112 -12.15 -10.84 -5.08
CA SER A 112 -12.61 -9.46 -4.95
C SER A 112 -13.53 -9.09 -6.11
N ASP A 113 -14.34 -8.04 -5.95
CA ASP A 113 -15.24 -7.57 -7.01
C ASP A 113 -14.48 -7.28 -8.30
N GLN A 114 -13.29 -6.68 -8.22
CA GLN A 114 -12.42 -6.45 -9.37
C GLN A 114 -11.94 -7.76 -10.02
N ALA A 115 -11.61 -8.79 -9.23
CA ALA A 115 -11.15 -10.08 -9.75
C ALA A 115 -12.28 -10.81 -10.50
N PHE A 116 -13.49 -10.79 -9.94
CA PHE A 116 -14.67 -11.35 -10.59
C PHE A 116 -15.03 -10.57 -11.86
N HIS A 117 -15.09 -9.24 -11.77
CA HIS A 117 -15.36 -8.36 -12.91
C HIS A 117 -14.35 -8.60 -14.05
N ALA A 118 -13.05 -8.55 -13.75
CA ALA A 118 -11.99 -8.76 -14.73
C ALA A 118 -12.03 -10.16 -15.35
N THR A 119 -12.32 -11.20 -14.55
CA THR A 119 -12.45 -12.58 -15.07
C THR A 119 -13.65 -12.70 -16.00
N GLN A 120 -14.77 -12.08 -15.67
CA GLN A 120 -15.96 -12.06 -16.53
C GLN A 120 -15.66 -11.32 -17.84
N LEU A 121 -15.12 -10.10 -17.74
CA LEU A 121 -14.71 -9.29 -18.89
C LEU A 121 -13.73 -10.03 -19.81
N LEU A 122 -12.73 -10.71 -19.24
CA LEU A 122 -11.77 -11.53 -19.98
C LEU A 122 -12.47 -12.62 -20.81
N ARG A 123 -13.46 -13.31 -20.23
CA ARG A 123 -14.19 -14.39 -20.92
C ARG A 123 -15.13 -13.84 -21.99
N ASP A 124 -15.83 -12.77 -21.67
CA ASP A 124 -16.85 -12.20 -22.55
C ASP A 124 -16.22 -11.50 -23.77
N ARG A 125 -15.14 -10.74 -23.56
CA ARG A 125 -14.50 -9.95 -24.62
C ARG A 125 -13.30 -10.63 -25.27
N TYR A 126 -12.52 -11.41 -24.52
CA TYR A 126 -11.19 -11.87 -24.93
C TYR A 126 -11.02 -13.40 -25.01
N SER A 127 -12.10 -14.18 -24.89
CA SER A 127 -12.05 -15.65 -25.03
C SER A 127 -11.42 -16.13 -26.34
N HIS A 128 -11.59 -15.38 -27.42
CA HIS A 128 -10.97 -15.65 -28.72
C HIS A 128 -9.42 -15.58 -28.72
N LEU A 129 -8.82 -15.03 -27.66
CA LEU A 129 -7.37 -14.94 -27.48
C LEU A 129 -6.79 -16.08 -26.65
N PHE A 130 -7.60 -16.90 -25.99
CA PHE A 130 -7.10 -17.87 -24.98
C PHE A 130 -6.13 -18.89 -25.55
N SER A 131 -6.31 -19.30 -26.81
CA SER A 131 -5.38 -20.22 -27.49
C SER A 131 -4.02 -19.61 -27.84
N LYS A 132 -3.89 -18.28 -27.77
CA LYS A 132 -2.65 -17.53 -28.01
C LYS A 132 -1.90 -17.21 -26.72
N LEU A 133 -2.51 -17.43 -25.57
CA LEU A 133 -1.91 -17.15 -24.27
C LEU A 133 -0.96 -18.27 -23.86
N GLU A 134 0.25 -17.89 -23.47
CA GLU A 134 1.25 -18.81 -22.95
C GLU A 134 1.03 -19.07 -21.44
N ARG A 135 1.42 -20.25 -20.96
CA ARG A 135 1.18 -20.67 -19.56
C ARG A 135 2.39 -20.54 -18.64
N ASN A 136 3.58 -20.50 -19.21
CA ASN A 136 4.84 -20.31 -18.51
C ASN A 136 5.14 -18.83 -18.21
N VAL A 137 4.19 -17.93 -18.51
CA VAL A 137 4.31 -16.50 -18.30
C VAL A 137 3.09 -15.99 -17.53
N THR A 138 3.23 -14.81 -16.92
CA THR A 138 2.14 -14.10 -16.24
C THR A 138 1.83 -12.82 -16.99
N TYR A 139 0.60 -12.71 -17.48
CA TYR A 139 0.09 -11.47 -18.06
C TYR A 139 -0.46 -10.59 -16.93
N LEU A 140 0.02 -9.35 -16.88
CA LEU A 140 -0.37 -8.36 -15.88
C LEU A 140 -1.18 -7.25 -16.54
N PHE A 141 -2.34 -6.97 -15.96
CA PHE A 141 -3.27 -5.99 -16.47
C PHE A 141 -3.54 -4.89 -15.44
N GLU A 142 -3.94 -3.71 -15.90
CA GLU A 142 -4.71 -2.79 -15.08
C GLU A 142 -6.19 -3.01 -15.39
N ILE A 143 -6.96 -3.34 -14.35
CA ILE A 143 -8.40 -3.51 -14.42
C ILE A 143 -9.04 -2.14 -14.23
N ILE A 144 -9.72 -1.64 -15.26
CA ILE A 144 -10.39 -0.34 -15.28
C ILE A 144 -11.86 -0.55 -15.58
N TYR A 145 -12.73 -0.07 -14.69
CA TYR A 145 -14.18 -0.01 -14.90
C TYR A 145 -14.78 1.11 -14.05
N PRO A 146 -15.95 1.67 -14.42
CA PRO A 146 -16.48 2.89 -13.81
C PRO A 146 -16.68 2.80 -12.28
N ASP A 147 -17.16 1.66 -11.78
CA ASP A 147 -17.41 1.43 -10.36
C ASP A 147 -16.12 1.26 -9.52
N ASN A 148 -14.96 1.12 -10.16
CA ASN A 148 -13.65 1.00 -9.51
C ASN A 148 -12.77 2.24 -9.72
N ARG A 149 -13.40 3.40 -9.85
CA ARG A 149 -12.69 4.67 -9.93
C ARG A 149 -11.94 4.96 -8.62
N ILE A 150 -10.62 5.12 -8.71
CA ILE A 150 -9.76 5.51 -7.59
C ILE A 150 -9.61 7.03 -7.56
N VAL A 151 -8.93 7.63 -8.55
CA VAL A 151 -8.86 9.09 -8.75
C VAL A 151 -9.16 9.44 -10.20
N VAL A 152 -8.42 8.83 -11.13
CA VAL A 152 -8.48 9.15 -12.55
C VAL A 152 -9.86 8.78 -13.10
N ASP A 153 -10.45 9.72 -13.84
CA ASP A 153 -11.71 9.51 -14.53
C ASP A 153 -11.47 8.90 -15.91
N TYR A 154 -11.78 7.62 -16.06
CA TYR A 154 -11.74 6.92 -17.35
C TYR A 154 -13.09 6.95 -18.09
N GLY A 155 -14.09 7.69 -17.58
CA GLY A 155 -15.44 7.71 -18.13
C GLY A 155 -16.08 6.32 -18.10
N GLU A 156 -16.64 5.91 -19.25
CA GLU A 156 -17.33 4.61 -19.41
C GLU A 156 -16.37 3.46 -19.77
N MET A 157 -15.05 3.66 -19.65
CA MET A 157 -14.08 2.60 -19.96
C MET A 157 -14.28 1.42 -19.01
N ASP A 158 -14.53 0.26 -19.60
CA ASP A 158 -14.56 -1.04 -18.93
C ASP A 158 -13.67 -1.99 -19.75
N ASP A 159 -12.40 -2.10 -19.33
CA ASP A 159 -11.39 -2.86 -20.06
C ASP A 159 -10.20 -3.37 -19.20
N LEU A 160 -9.38 -4.23 -19.80
CA LEU A 160 -8.12 -4.76 -19.28
C LEU A 160 -6.94 -4.17 -20.07
N LEU A 161 -6.18 -3.26 -19.46
CA LEU A 161 -4.99 -2.70 -20.09
C LEU A 161 -3.78 -3.58 -19.79
N LEU A 162 -3.16 -4.19 -20.79
CA LEU A 162 -1.95 -5.00 -20.62
C LEU A 162 -0.76 -4.11 -20.23
N LEU A 163 -0.19 -4.40 -19.06
CA LEU A 163 0.94 -3.68 -18.46
C LEU A 163 2.28 -4.35 -18.75
N ALA A 164 2.34 -5.67 -18.60
CA ALA A 164 3.54 -6.47 -18.79
C ALA A 164 3.23 -7.96 -18.97
N VAL A 165 4.22 -8.67 -19.50
CA VAL A 165 4.27 -10.13 -19.49
C VAL A 165 5.55 -10.54 -18.78
N ILE A 166 5.43 -11.34 -17.72
CA ILE A 166 6.56 -11.75 -16.88
C ILE A 166 6.80 -13.25 -17.08
N ASP A 167 8.04 -13.63 -17.37
CA ASP A 167 8.43 -15.03 -17.41
C ASP A 167 8.43 -15.65 -16.01
N ASN A 168 7.69 -16.74 -15.79
CA ASN A 168 7.47 -17.30 -14.45
C ASN A 168 8.74 -17.93 -13.86
N GLN A 169 9.69 -18.35 -14.70
CA GLN A 169 10.92 -18.98 -14.27
C GLN A 169 11.94 -17.93 -13.81
N THR A 170 12.24 -16.98 -14.69
CA THR A 170 13.27 -15.95 -14.52
C THR A 170 12.75 -14.73 -13.76
N GLY A 171 11.46 -14.40 -13.88
CA GLY A 171 10.86 -13.19 -13.32
C GLY A 171 11.23 -11.91 -14.07
N LEU A 172 11.77 -12.07 -15.28
CA LEU A 172 12.10 -10.97 -16.17
C LEU A 172 10.90 -10.62 -17.05
N ASP A 173 10.86 -9.36 -17.45
CA ASP A 173 9.99 -8.88 -18.51
C ASP A 173 10.23 -9.61 -19.83
N LEU A 174 9.13 -9.99 -20.47
CA LEU A 174 9.11 -10.30 -21.89
C LEU A 174 8.64 -9.07 -22.68
N PRO A 175 9.00 -8.97 -23.98
CA PRO A 175 8.47 -7.94 -24.85
C PRO A 175 6.93 -7.93 -24.84
N LEU A 176 6.34 -6.73 -24.80
CA LEU A 176 4.88 -6.59 -24.84
C LEU A 176 4.36 -7.12 -26.19
N PRO A 177 3.43 -8.09 -26.18
CA PRO A 177 2.91 -8.67 -27.40
C PRO A 177 1.80 -7.78 -27.97
N THR A 178 2.18 -6.67 -28.63
CA THR A 178 1.22 -5.69 -29.20
C THR A 178 0.22 -6.31 -30.17
N GLU A 179 0.58 -7.42 -30.81
CA GLU A 179 -0.27 -8.16 -31.76
C GLU A 179 -1.23 -9.17 -31.09
N LEU A 180 -1.16 -9.32 -29.76
CA LEU A 180 -1.98 -10.30 -29.05
C LEU A 180 -3.46 -9.94 -29.06
N GLY A 181 -3.79 -8.64 -29.14
CA GLY A 181 -5.17 -8.14 -29.24
C GLY A 181 -5.74 -7.53 -27.96
N PHE A 182 -4.96 -7.45 -26.88
CA PHE A 182 -5.31 -6.64 -25.71
C PHE A 182 -4.92 -5.17 -25.93
N PRO A 183 -5.70 -4.21 -25.41
CA PRO A 183 -5.21 -2.84 -25.24
C PRO A 183 -3.91 -2.85 -24.43
N VAL A 184 -2.89 -2.14 -24.89
CA VAL A 184 -1.59 -2.06 -24.21
C VAL A 184 -1.45 -0.69 -23.58
N ILE A 185 -0.85 -0.63 -22.39
CA ILE A 185 -0.55 0.63 -21.72
C ILE A 185 0.28 1.57 -22.61
N THR A 186 -0.01 2.87 -22.55
CA THR A 186 0.68 3.87 -23.36
C THR A 186 2.18 3.92 -23.02
N HIS A 187 3.02 3.81 -24.05
CA HIS A 187 4.46 3.99 -23.99
C HIS A 187 4.84 5.39 -24.50
N TYR A 188 5.78 6.05 -23.83
CA TYR A 188 6.28 7.37 -24.20
C TYR A 188 7.72 7.28 -24.71
N ASP A 189 7.92 7.63 -25.97
CA ASP A 189 9.24 7.72 -26.58
C ASP A 189 9.90 9.08 -26.30
N GLY A 190 11.24 9.09 -26.27
CA GLY A 190 12.04 10.33 -26.24
C GLY A 190 12.24 10.98 -24.86
N ILE A 191 11.78 10.34 -23.78
CA ILE A 191 12.06 10.78 -22.42
C ILE A 191 13.27 10.00 -21.89
N HIS A 192 14.34 10.71 -21.57
CA HIS A 192 15.62 10.11 -21.13
C HIS A 192 16.16 10.69 -19.82
N ASP A 193 15.41 11.59 -19.21
CA ASP A 193 15.78 12.29 -17.99
C ASP A 193 14.63 12.19 -16.97
N LEU A 194 14.92 11.62 -15.82
CA LEU A 194 13.94 11.42 -14.75
C LEU A 194 13.45 12.75 -14.17
N ASP A 195 14.29 13.79 -14.18
CA ASP A 195 13.94 15.10 -13.62
C ASP A 195 12.89 15.80 -14.47
N GLN A 196 12.78 15.45 -15.76
CA GLN A 196 11.77 16.00 -16.67
C GLN A 196 10.38 15.41 -16.42
N LEU A 197 10.27 14.20 -15.85
CA LEU A 197 9.00 13.49 -15.71
C LEU A 197 8.00 14.24 -14.84
N LYS A 198 8.47 14.94 -13.80
CA LYS A 198 7.59 15.77 -12.94
C LYS A 198 7.09 17.01 -13.65
N ALA A 199 7.88 17.57 -14.57
CA ALA A 199 7.47 18.73 -15.36
C ALA A 199 6.43 18.37 -16.45
N LEU A 200 6.26 17.07 -16.74
CA LEU A 200 5.25 16.55 -17.67
C LEU A 200 3.91 16.24 -16.98
N GLU A 201 3.68 16.81 -15.79
CA GLU A 201 2.43 16.67 -15.04
C GLU A 201 1.21 17.06 -15.90
N GLN A 202 0.20 16.20 -15.88
CA GLN A 202 -1.04 16.36 -16.63
C GLN A 202 -2.24 16.17 -15.70
N ASP A 203 -3.29 16.93 -15.95
CA ASP A 203 -4.56 16.76 -15.26
C ASP A 203 -5.13 15.35 -15.55
N ASN A 204 -5.82 14.78 -14.56
CA ASN A 204 -6.47 13.48 -14.68
C ASN A 204 -5.52 12.33 -15.09
N LYS A 205 -4.29 12.36 -14.58
CA LYS A 205 -3.28 11.29 -14.73
C LYS A 205 -2.61 11.01 -13.40
N GLU A 206 -2.30 9.75 -13.12
CA GLU A 206 -1.54 9.41 -11.91
C GLU A 206 -0.06 9.76 -12.05
N GLY A 207 0.52 9.53 -13.22
CA GLY A 207 1.92 9.79 -13.51
C GLY A 207 2.51 8.69 -14.38
N PHE A 208 3.74 8.26 -14.08
CA PHE A 208 4.51 7.35 -14.91
C PHE A 208 5.06 6.15 -14.14
N VAL A 209 5.19 5.02 -14.85
CA VAL A 209 6.04 3.90 -14.46
C VAL A 209 7.26 3.89 -15.36
N ILE A 210 8.44 3.83 -14.75
CA ILE A 210 9.73 3.81 -15.43
C ILE A 210 10.31 2.42 -15.29
N ARG A 211 10.77 1.84 -16.41
CA ARG A 211 11.41 0.53 -16.45
C ARG A 211 12.78 0.64 -17.09
N PHE A 212 13.81 0.28 -16.34
CA PHE A 212 15.18 0.22 -16.83
C PHE A 212 15.44 -1.12 -17.53
N LYS A 213 16.48 -1.18 -18.38
CA LYS A 213 16.84 -2.38 -19.14
C LYS A 213 17.10 -3.61 -18.26
N ASN A 214 17.62 -3.44 -17.05
CA ASN A 214 17.84 -4.54 -16.11
C ASN A 214 16.56 -5.02 -15.39
N GLY A 215 15.40 -4.43 -15.71
CA GLY A 215 14.10 -4.75 -15.10
C GLY A 215 13.78 -3.97 -13.82
N PHE A 216 14.71 -3.13 -13.33
CA PHE A 216 14.45 -2.20 -12.24
C PHE A 216 13.31 -1.26 -12.62
N ARG A 217 12.44 -0.97 -11.66
CA ARG A 217 11.29 -0.08 -11.85
C ARG A 217 11.21 0.94 -10.76
N LEU A 218 10.70 2.11 -11.12
CA LEU A 218 10.23 3.11 -10.19
C LEU A 218 8.95 3.77 -10.73
N LYS A 219 8.23 4.47 -9.87
CA LYS A 219 7.06 5.26 -10.25
C LYS A 219 7.27 6.73 -9.92
N VAL A 220 6.74 7.60 -10.76
CA VAL A 220 6.65 9.05 -10.51
C VAL A 220 5.17 9.38 -10.51
N LYS A 221 4.66 9.89 -9.38
CA LYS A 221 3.27 10.33 -9.28
C LYS A 221 3.18 11.84 -9.41
N PHE A 222 2.15 12.32 -10.08
CA PHE A 222 1.83 13.73 -10.20
C PHE A 222 1.32 14.30 -8.88
N SER A 223 1.70 15.54 -8.60
CA SER A 223 1.39 16.21 -7.34
C SER A 223 -0.12 16.38 -7.13
N GLU A 224 -0.85 16.68 -8.21
CA GLU A 224 -2.30 16.82 -8.20
C GLU A 224 -3.02 15.49 -7.96
N TYR A 225 -2.53 14.40 -8.56
CA TYR A 225 -3.05 13.06 -8.27
C TYR A 225 -2.89 12.71 -6.79
N VAL A 226 -1.69 12.90 -6.23
CA VAL A 226 -1.42 12.61 -4.82
C VAL A 226 -2.32 13.48 -3.93
N ARG A 227 -2.57 14.74 -4.31
CA ARG A 227 -3.48 15.64 -3.60
C ARG A 227 -4.92 15.12 -3.62
N LEU A 228 -5.43 14.65 -4.75
CA LEU A 228 -6.79 14.14 -4.91
C LEU A 228 -6.98 12.79 -4.22
N HIS A 229 -6.06 11.85 -4.40
CA HIS A 229 -6.07 10.55 -3.74
C HIS A 229 -6.15 10.69 -2.21
N ARG A 230 -5.42 11.67 -1.66
CA ARG A 230 -5.49 12.04 -0.24
C ARG A 230 -6.88 12.49 0.22
N ILE A 231 -7.57 13.28 -0.60
CA ILE A 231 -8.90 13.81 -0.26
C ILE A 231 -9.91 12.67 -0.22
N ILE A 232 -9.83 11.76 -1.18
CA ILE A 232 -10.74 10.63 -1.36
C ILE A 232 -10.54 9.59 -0.24
N THR A 233 -9.30 9.32 0.16
CA THR A 233 -8.94 8.31 1.17
C THR A 233 -9.15 8.76 2.62
N GLN A 234 -9.63 9.98 2.86
CA GLN A 234 -10.03 10.54 4.16
C GLN A 234 -8.99 10.42 5.30
N THR A 235 -7.71 10.22 4.99
CA THR A 235 -6.65 10.12 5.99
C THR A 235 -6.44 11.48 6.69
N SER A 236 -6.57 11.53 8.02
CA SER A 236 -6.46 12.77 8.81
C SER A 236 -5.86 12.53 10.19
N SER A 237 -5.34 13.59 10.82
CA SER A 237 -4.68 13.48 12.14
C SER A 237 -5.64 13.00 13.22
N THR A 238 -6.93 13.26 13.05
CA THR A 238 -8.00 12.83 13.94
C THR A 238 -8.22 11.33 13.85
N VAL A 239 -8.16 10.74 12.65
CA VAL A 239 -8.26 9.28 12.46
C VAL A 239 -7.07 8.57 13.10
N VAL A 240 -5.85 9.11 12.93
CA VAL A 240 -4.64 8.59 13.59
C VAL A 240 -4.80 8.64 15.11
N TRP A 241 -5.24 9.78 15.65
CA TRP A 241 -5.50 9.96 17.07
C TRP A 241 -6.58 9.00 17.60
N GLU A 242 -7.69 8.81 16.87
CA GLU A 242 -8.76 7.88 17.25
C GLU A 242 -8.27 6.44 17.38
N HIS A 243 -7.41 5.99 16.46
CA HIS A 243 -6.82 4.64 16.53
C HIS A 243 -5.90 4.50 17.75
N LEU A 244 -5.01 5.47 17.99
CA LEU A 244 -4.11 5.45 19.15
C LEU A 244 -4.88 5.52 20.47
N ALA A 245 -5.89 6.41 20.55
CA ALA A 245 -6.71 6.58 21.74
C ALA A 245 -7.57 5.35 22.07
N ALA A 246 -7.98 4.59 21.06
CA ALA A 246 -8.69 3.33 21.23
C ALA A 246 -7.79 2.13 21.55
N GLY A 247 -6.46 2.32 21.60
CA GLY A 247 -5.49 1.24 21.81
C GLY A 247 -5.46 0.23 20.66
N LYS A 248 -5.93 0.63 19.47
CA LYS A 248 -5.93 -0.23 18.29
C LYS A 248 -4.53 -0.40 17.73
N SER A 249 -4.32 -1.52 17.05
CA SER A 249 -3.05 -1.80 16.41
C SER A 249 -2.83 -0.83 15.24
N LEU A 250 -1.57 -0.46 14.99
CA LEU A 250 -1.23 0.44 13.90
C LEU A 250 -1.47 -0.23 12.54
N GLU A 251 -1.37 -1.55 12.49
CA GLU A 251 -1.61 -2.36 11.29
C GLU A 251 -3.02 -2.14 10.74
N GLU A 252 -4.06 -2.08 11.60
CA GLU A 252 -5.45 -1.79 11.18
C GLU A 252 -5.59 -0.42 10.51
N LEU A 253 -4.84 0.59 10.99
CA LEU A 253 -4.81 1.91 10.38
C LEU A 253 -4.13 1.86 9.01
N LEU A 254 -2.97 1.19 8.95
CA LEU A 254 -2.15 1.11 7.74
C LEU A 254 -2.84 0.37 6.61
N GLU A 255 -3.73 -0.59 6.89
CA GLU A 255 -4.54 -1.25 5.86
C GLU A 255 -5.44 -0.29 5.06
N ARG A 256 -5.82 0.84 5.66
CA ARG A 256 -6.73 1.83 5.06
C ARG A 256 -6.02 3.09 4.58
N VAL A 257 -4.76 3.27 4.96
CA VAL A 257 -3.99 4.45 4.62
C VAL A 257 -3.15 4.14 3.39
N PRO A 258 -3.23 4.96 2.33
CA PRO A 258 -2.30 4.87 1.21
C PRO A 258 -0.84 5.00 1.64
N ASP A 259 0.02 4.25 0.96
CA ASP A 259 1.43 4.14 1.32
C ASP A 259 2.20 5.47 1.29
N GLU A 260 1.86 6.33 0.35
CA GLU A 260 2.36 7.71 0.25
C GLU A 260 2.15 8.56 1.52
N PHE A 261 1.26 8.17 2.44
CA PHE A 261 1.03 8.87 3.71
C PHE A 261 1.69 8.20 4.91
N TYR A 262 2.40 7.08 4.75
CA TYR A 262 2.99 6.36 5.88
C TYR A 262 3.99 7.19 6.67
N GLU A 263 4.82 8.00 6.00
CA GLU A 263 5.76 8.88 6.69
C GLU A 263 5.04 9.95 7.50
N TRP A 264 4.00 10.56 6.92
CA TRP A 264 3.19 11.51 7.66
C TRP A 264 2.44 10.87 8.85
N VAL A 265 1.93 9.64 8.71
CA VAL A 265 1.33 8.88 9.81
C VAL A 265 2.36 8.60 10.90
N LYS A 266 3.60 8.22 10.54
CA LYS A 266 4.71 8.03 11.50
C LYS A 266 4.97 9.30 12.30
N GLN A 267 5.16 10.42 11.60
CA GLN A 267 5.44 11.69 12.27
C GLN A 267 4.28 12.12 13.17
N THR A 268 3.04 12.02 12.67
CA THR A 268 1.83 12.34 13.46
C THR A 268 1.72 11.45 14.71
N LYS A 269 1.99 10.15 14.58
CA LYS A 269 2.02 9.21 15.70
C LYS A 269 3.09 9.59 16.71
N LEU A 270 4.33 9.83 16.27
CA LEU A 270 5.45 10.22 17.13
C LEU A 270 5.14 11.52 17.88
N GLU A 271 4.56 12.52 17.21
CA GLU A 271 4.15 13.77 17.83
C GLU A 271 3.05 13.56 18.89
N LEU A 272 2.05 12.73 18.59
CA LEU A 272 0.93 12.45 19.49
C LEU A 272 1.39 11.65 20.73
N GLU A 273 2.19 10.60 20.53
CA GLU A 273 2.77 9.81 21.61
C GLU A 273 3.77 10.64 22.44
N GLY A 274 4.57 11.48 21.80
CA GLY A 274 5.47 12.41 22.50
C GLY A 274 4.72 13.38 23.42
N LYS A 275 3.61 13.96 22.93
CA LYS A 275 2.72 14.81 23.76
C LYS A 275 2.07 14.01 24.89
N PHE A 276 1.61 12.80 24.61
CA PHE A 276 1.01 11.91 25.61
C PHE A 276 2.01 11.61 26.74
N ASN A 277 3.21 11.16 26.39
CA ASN A 277 4.26 10.79 27.34
C ASN A 277 4.72 12.02 28.15
N ALA A 278 4.88 13.18 27.52
CA ALA A 278 5.24 14.40 28.23
C ALA A 278 4.22 14.78 29.31
N ILE A 279 2.91 14.65 29.03
CA ILE A 279 1.86 14.88 30.02
C ILE A 279 1.91 13.84 31.14
N LEU A 280 2.09 12.55 30.78
CA LEU A 280 2.16 11.47 31.76
C LEU A 280 3.35 11.64 32.69
N ASP A 281 4.54 11.91 32.15
CA ASP A 281 5.79 12.08 32.89
C ASP A 281 5.71 13.31 33.82
N GLU A 282 5.21 14.45 33.33
CA GLU A 282 5.02 15.66 34.14
C GLU A 282 3.99 15.42 35.27
N ALA A 283 2.91 14.69 34.99
CA ALA A 283 1.92 14.33 36.01
C ALA A 283 2.47 13.33 37.04
N GLN A 284 3.28 12.35 36.62
CA GLN A 284 3.92 11.39 37.52
C GLN A 284 5.00 12.03 38.38
N ALA A 285 5.83 12.91 37.81
CA ALA A 285 6.88 13.63 38.54
C ALA A 285 6.31 14.53 39.64
N ALA A 286 5.14 15.14 39.39
CA ALA A 286 4.43 15.94 40.36
C ALA A 286 3.45 15.13 41.24
N PHE A 287 3.32 13.81 41.05
CA PHE A 287 2.40 12.98 41.82
C PHE A 287 2.92 12.74 43.25
N LYS A 288 2.10 13.07 44.26
CA LYS A 288 2.42 12.89 45.68
C LYS A 288 1.20 12.38 46.45
N ILE A 289 1.45 11.45 47.36
CA ILE A 289 0.42 10.90 48.26
C ILE A 289 0.58 11.57 49.63
N PHE A 290 -0.54 12.03 50.18
CA PHE A 290 -0.67 12.64 51.50
C PHE A 290 -1.51 11.76 52.42
N PRO A 291 -1.48 11.97 53.75
CA PRO A 291 -2.19 11.15 54.72
C PRO A 291 -3.71 11.05 54.46
N THR A 292 -4.33 12.13 53.98
CA THR A 292 -5.75 12.12 53.63
C THR A 292 -5.98 12.37 52.14
N ARG A 293 -7.05 11.77 51.61
CA ARG A 293 -7.50 12.01 50.23
C ARG A 293 -7.83 13.50 49.98
N LYS A 294 -8.25 14.22 51.01
CA LYS A 294 -8.53 15.66 50.95
C LYS A 294 -7.25 16.46 50.70
N GLU A 295 -6.17 16.17 51.43
CA GLU A 295 -4.87 16.82 51.23
C GLU A 295 -4.29 16.51 49.84
N CYS A 296 -4.41 15.26 49.36
CA CYS A 296 -4.04 14.93 47.98
C CYS A 296 -4.82 15.78 46.97
N ALA A 297 -6.13 15.92 47.15
CA ALA A 297 -6.97 16.70 46.25
C ALA A 297 -6.60 18.19 46.24
N GLU A 298 -6.38 18.78 47.41
CA GLU A 298 -5.93 20.17 47.55
C GLU A 298 -4.59 20.39 46.84
N TYR A 299 -3.63 19.46 46.99
CA TYR A 299 -2.37 19.54 46.28
C TYR A 299 -2.53 19.36 44.76
N PHE A 300 -3.23 18.32 44.28
CA PHE A 300 -3.36 18.05 42.84
C PHE A 300 -4.03 19.20 42.09
N LEU A 301 -5.02 19.87 42.68
CA LEU A 301 -5.68 21.03 42.08
C LEU A 301 -4.74 22.23 41.86
N THR A 302 -3.57 22.27 42.50
CA THR A 302 -2.51 23.27 42.24
C THR A 302 -1.56 22.88 41.12
N GLN A 303 -1.62 21.62 40.66
CA GLN A 303 -0.74 21.10 39.61
C GLN A 303 -1.37 21.29 38.22
N LYS A 304 -0.55 21.11 37.18
CA LYS A 304 -0.95 21.34 35.78
C LYS A 304 -1.93 20.29 35.24
N TYR A 305 -1.82 19.03 35.67
CA TYR A 305 -2.65 17.91 35.21
C TYR A 305 -3.40 17.21 36.35
N PRO A 306 -4.29 17.92 37.08
CA PRO A 306 -4.98 17.38 38.25
C PRO A 306 -5.78 16.12 37.91
N HIS A 307 -6.49 16.11 36.79
CA HIS A 307 -7.33 14.98 36.38
C HIS A 307 -6.55 13.69 36.11
N VAL A 308 -5.32 13.81 35.62
CA VAL A 308 -4.42 12.67 35.42
C VAL A 308 -3.98 12.12 36.78
N MET A 309 -3.56 13.00 37.69
CA MET A 309 -3.16 12.61 39.05
C MET A 309 -4.30 11.97 39.84
N PHE A 310 -5.54 12.44 39.70
CA PHE A 310 -6.70 11.81 40.33
C PHE A 310 -6.94 10.37 39.83
N ARG A 311 -6.72 10.10 38.53
CA ARG A 311 -6.81 8.73 37.99
C ARG A 311 -5.73 7.84 38.57
N LEU A 312 -4.49 8.35 38.65
CA LEU A 312 -3.37 7.64 39.28
C LEU A 312 -3.64 7.31 40.76
N LEU A 313 -4.19 8.26 41.53
CA LEU A 313 -4.59 8.06 42.93
C LEU A 313 -5.65 6.97 43.09
N ASP A 314 -6.55 6.85 42.11
CA ASP A 314 -7.59 5.82 42.09
C ASP A 314 -7.12 4.48 41.51
N HIS A 315 -5.82 4.33 41.22
CA HIS A 315 -5.24 3.18 40.52
C HIS A 315 -5.93 2.87 39.19
N LYS A 316 -6.44 3.89 38.51
CA LYS A 316 -7.07 3.80 37.20
C LYS A 316 -6.13 4.28 36.12
N ASP A 317 -6.22 3.68 34.94
CA ASP A 317 -5.46 4.10 33.77
C ASP A 317 -5.80 5.57 33.41
N PRO A 318 -4.81 6.48 33.36
CA PRO A 318 -5.03 7.86 32.94
C PRO A 318 -5.12 8.05 31.41
N ALA A 319 -4.83 7.02 30.60
CA ALA A 319 -4.67 7.14 29.15
C ALA A 319 -5.84 7.84 28.46
N GLU A 320 -7.09 7.49 28.79
CA GLU A 320 -8.28 8.12 28.20
C GLU A 320 -8.31 9.65 28.41
N VAL A 321 -7.90 10.11 29.59
CA VAL A 321 -7.88 11.54 29.94
C VAL A 321 -6.78 12.25 29.16
N ILE A 322 -5.59 11.66 29.11
CA ILE A 322 -4.44 12.22 28.40
C ILE A 322 -4.72 12.28 26.90
N TRP A 323 -5.30 11.21 26.32
CA TRP A 323 -5.68 11.18 24.91
C TRP A 323 -6.67 12.29 24.55
N LYS A 324 -7.66 12.58 25.41
CA LYS A 324 -8.56 13.73 25.21
C LYS A 324 -7.83 15.07 25.23
N MET A 325 -6.79 15.22 26.04
CA MET A 325 -5.97 16.45 26.12
C MET A 325 -5.08 16.65 24.89
N VAL A 326 -4.56 15.57 24.31
CA VAL A 326 -3.66 15.64 23.13
C VAL A 326 -4.41 15.52 21.81
N LYS A 327 -5.75 15.54 21.83
CA LYS A 327 -6.57 15.48 20.61
C LYS A 327 -6.12 16.60 19.64
N PRO A 328 -5.62 16.26 18.45
CA PRO A 328 -5.10 17.26 17.54
C PRO A 328 -6.25 18.09 16.97
N ALA A 329 -5.96 19.35 16.63
CA ALA A 329 -6.81 20.07 15.69
C ALA A 329 -6.83 19.28 14.38
N TYR A 330 -8.00 19.22 13.71
CA TYR A 330 -8.11 18.53 12.43
C TYR A 330 -7.05 19.07 11.46
N SER A 331 -6.16 18.19 11.04
CA SER A 331 -5.12 18.50 10.07
C SER A 331 -4.98 17.35 9.10
N LYS A 332 -4.71 17.73 7.84
CA LYS A 332 -4.39 16.79 6.77
C LYS A 332 -2.87 16.72 6.61
N PRO A 333 -2.35 15.71 5.89
CA PRO A 333 -0.92 15.55 5.62
C PRO A 333 -0.17 16.75 5.01
N PHE A 334 -0.86 17.84 4.66
CA PHE A 334 -0.28 19.06 4.11
C PHE A 334 -1.00 20.29 4.66
N LYS A 335 -0.23 21.32 5.04
CA LYS A 335 -0.70 22.70 5.12
C LYS A 335 -0.53 23.32 3.73
N ILE A 336 -1.57 23.98 3.24
CA ILE A 336 -1.48 24.86 2.09
C ILE A 336 -0.72 26.10 2.60
N GLU A 337 0.52 26.29 2.18
CA GLU A 337 1.06 27.65 2.11
C GLU A 337 0.41 28.28 0.89
N THR A 338 -0.61 29.10 1.14
CA THR A 338 -1.20 30.03 0.16
C THR A 338 -0.22 31.13 -0.17
#